data_AF-A0A653YKC9-F1
#
_entry.id   AF-A0A653YKC9-F1
#
_cell.length_a   1.000
_cell.length_b   1.000
_cell.length_c   1.000
_cell.angle_alpha   90.00
_cell.angle_beta   90.00
_cell.angle_gamma   90.00
#
_symmetry.space_group_name_H-M   'P 1'
#
loop_
_entity.id
_entity.type
_entity.pdbx_description
1 polymer ?
#
loop_
_entity_poly.entity_id
_entity_poly.type
_entity_poly.pdbx_seq_one_letter_code
_entity_poly.pdbx_strand_id
1 'polypeptide(L)'
;MDATVFVDEMKIWTERRKALLAELELAEQETIETVSPEPGLLTPDLGRVYREKVEQPTAAFEDNALKAQAFDRLRALIEAVVLTPESDDLAIELRGELVSMLSLCAGA
;
A
#
# COMPACT_ATOMS: atom_id res chain seq x y z
N MET A 1 -31.57 26.07 -7.45
CA MET A 1 -30.65 25.81 -8.57
C MET A 1 -31.33 24.83 -9.51
N ASP A 2 -31.23 25.04 -10.82
CA ASP A 2 -31.98 24.28 -11.83
C ASP A 2 -31.33 22.90 -12.05
N ALA A 3 -32.10 21.83 -11.87
CA ALA A 3 -31.63 20.46 -12.00
C ALA A 3 -31.23 20.12 -13.45
N THR A 4 -31.75 20.85 -14.45
CA THR A 4 -31.43 20.63 -15.86
C THR A 4 -30.00 21.05 -16.20
N VAL A 5 -29.52 22.16 -15.63
CA VAL A 5 -28.14 22.65 -15.79
C VAL A 5 -27.14 21.65 -15.24
N PHE A 6 -27.42 21.06 -14.07
CA PHE A 6 -26.54 20.06 -13.45
C PHE A 6 -26.44 18.77 -14.29
N VAL A 7 -27.55 18.34 -14.89
CA VAL A 7 -27.57 17.15 -15.76
C VAL A 7 -26.77 17.40 -17.04
N ASP A 8 -26.85 18.59 -17.61
CA ASP A 8 -26.10 18.94 -18.82
C ASP A 8 -24.60 19.11 -18.54
N GLU A 9 -24.23 19.70 -17.39
CA GLU A 9 -22.85 19.68 -16.92
C GLU A 9 -22.33 18.25 -16.75
N MET A 10 -23.13 17.36 -16.16
CA MET A 10 -22.73 15.96 -15.98
C MET A 10 -22.49 15.22 -17.30
N LYS A 11 -23.29 15.50 -18.33
CA LYS A 11 -23.06 14.95 -19.67
C LYS A 11 -21.71 15.40 -20.24
N ILE A 12 -21.41 16.69 -20.15
CA ILE A 12 -20.13 17.26 -20.61
C ILE A 12 -18.95 16.59 -19.90
N TRP A 13 -19.05 16.39 -18.58
CA TRP A 13 -18.03 15.69 -17.81
C TRP A 13 -17.86 14.24 -18.22
N THR A 14 -18.96 13.53 -18.51
CA THR A 14 -18.90 12.12 -18.95
C THR A 14 -18.30 11.98 -20.33
N GLU A 15 -18.62 12.88 -21.27
CA GLU A 15 -18.05 12.88 -22.62
C GLU A 15 -16.56 13.17 -22.58
N ARG A 16 -16.15 14.16 -21.78
CA ARG A 16 -14.74 14.50 -21.59
C ARG A 16 -13.96 13.35 -20.94
N ARG A 17 -14.53 12.69 -19.93
CA ARG A 17 -13.94 11.49 -19.31
C ARG A 17 -13.78 10.37 -20.33
N LYS A 18 -14.78 10.14 -21.18
CA LYS A 18 -14.74 9.11 -22.22
C LYS A 18 -13.64 9.39 -23.24
N ALA A 19 -13.47 10.65 -23.66
CA ALA A 19 -12.39 11.05 -24.56
C ALA A 19 -11.00 10.81 -23.96
N LEU A 20 -10.80 11.18 -22.69
CA LEU A 20 -9.53 10.96 -21.99
C LEU A 20 -9.19 9.48 -21.81
N LEU A 21 -10.20 8.63 -21.58
CA LEU A 21 -9.99 7.17 -21.48
C LEU A 21 -9.57 6.57 -22.83
N ALA A 22 -10.18 7.01 -23.93
CA ALA A 22 -9.80 6.54 -25.26
C ALA A 22 -8.38 6.98 -25.66
N GLU A 23 -7.96 8.18 -25.23
CA GLU A 23 -6.58 8.66 -25.45
C GLU A 23 -5.56 7.86 -24.63
N LEU A 24 -5.88 7.50 -23.38
CA LEU A 24 -5.04 6.63 -22.56
C LEU A 24 -4.91 5.21 -23.15
N GLU A 25 -6.01 4.61 -23.61
CA GLU A 25 -5.98 3.29 -24.24
C GLU A 25 -5.09 3.26 -25.48
N LEU A 26 -5.15 4.30 -26.32
CA LEU A 26 -4.28 4.42 -27.49
C LEU A 26 -2.80 4.54 -27.10
N ALA A 27 -2.48 5.37 -26.09
CA ALA A 27 -1.12 5.54 -25.61
C ALA A 27 -0.54 4.27 -24.96
N GLU A 28 -1.37 3.50 -24.25
CA GLU A 28 -0.98 2.20 -23.70
C GLU A 28 -0.72 1.19 -24.82
N GLN A 29 -1.56 1.15 -25.85
CA GLN A 29 -1.39 0.26 -27.00
C GLN A 29 -0.09 0.56 -27.77
N GLU A 30 0.21 1.85 -28.02
CA GLU A 30 1.47 2.29 -28.65
C GLU A 30 2.70 1.94 -27.79
N THR A 31 2.58 2.02 -26.47
CA THR A 31 3.65 1.64 -25.55
C THR A 31 3.92 0.13 -25.58
N ILE A 32 2.87 -0.69 -25.70
CA ILE A 32 3.00 -2.15 -25.74
C ILE A 32 3.55 -2.62 -27.09
N GLU A 33 3.15 -1.99 -28.21
CA GLU A 33 3.65 -2.34 -29.55
C GLU A 33 5.12 -1.94 -29.77
N THR A 34 5.65 -0.96 -29.03
CA THR A 34 7.05 -0.51 -29.14
C THR A 34 8.01 -1.26 -28.21
N VAL A 35 7.52 -2.04 -27.25
CA VAL A 35 8.36 -2.93 -26.42
C VAL A 35 8.62 -4.23 -27.18
N SER A 36 9.49 -4.14 -28.18
CA SER A 36 10.23 -5.31 -28.67
C SER A 36 11.08 -5.85 -27.50
N PRO A 37 11.15 -7.17 -27.26
CA PRO A 37 12.00 -7.71 -26.21
C PRO A 37 13.46 -7.57 -26.66
N GLU A 38 14.08 -6.43 -26.34
CA GLU A 38 15.52 -6.27 -26.57
C GLU A 38 16.27 -7.36 -25.79
N PRO A 39 17.12 -8.16 -26.46
CA PRO A 39 17.99 -9.11 -25.78
C PRO A 39 19.13 -8.34 -25.12
N GLY A 40 18.82 -7.80 -23.94
CA GLY A 40 19.72 -7.01 -23.11
C GLY A 40 19.27 -6.97 -21.65
N LEU A 41 18.60 -8.03 -21.17
CA LEU A 41 17.95 -8.05 -19.86
C LEU A 41 18.91 -7.99 -18.65
N LEU A 42 20.22 -8.01 -18.90
CA LEU A 42 21.25 -7.94 -17.88
C LEU A 42 22.21 -6.82 -18.25
N THR A 43 21.95 -5.61 -17.74
CA THR A 43 22.99 -4.58 -17.69
C THR A 43 24.13 -5.11 -16.83
N PRO A 44 25.41 -4.90 -17.21
CA PRO A 44 26.58 -5.43 -16.50
C PRO A 44 26.63 -5.11 -14.99
N ASP A 45 25.83 -4.14 -14.55
CA ASP A 45 25.81 -3.57 -13.21
C ASP A 45 24.58 -3.97 -12.37
N LEU A 46 23.72 -4.85 -12.89
CA LEU A 46 22.46 -5.25 -12.23
C LEU A 46 22.70 -5.88 -10.84
N GLY A 47 23.82 -6.59 -10.68
CA GLY A 47 24.23 -7.14 -9.38
C GLY A 47 24.61 -6.07 -8.34
N ARG A 48 25.16 -4.92 -8.76
CA ARG A 48 25.44 -3.79 -7.87
C ARG A 48 24.13 -3.07 -7.50
N VAL A 49 23.28 -2.81 -8.49
CA VAL A 49 21.99 -2.13 -8.30
C VAL A 49 21.07 -2.96 -7.39
N TYR A 50 21.01 -4.28 -7.59
CA TYR A 50 20.27 -5.17 -6.70
C TYR A 50 20.81 -5.13 -5.28
N ARG A 51 22.14 -5.20 -5.12
CA ARG A 51 22.78 -5.14 -3.80
C ARG A 51 22.48 -3.82 -3.08
N GLU A 52 22.60 -2.69 -3.77
CA GLU A 52 22.27 -1.36 -3.23
C GLU A 52 20.80 -1.25 -2.82
N LYS A 53 19.88 -1.80 -3.64
CA LYS A 53 18.45 -1.84 -3.35
C LYS A 53 18.07 -2.79 -2.21
N VAL A 54 18.89 -3.78 -1.89
CA VAL A 54 18.65 -4.72 -0.77
C VAL A 54 19.35 -4.24 0.50
N GLU A 55 20.58 -3.76 0.40
CA GLU A 55 21.36 -3.25 1.53
C GLU A 55 20.71 -2.04 2.19
N GLN A 56 20.10 -1.13 1.42
CA GLN A 56 19.40 0.02 1.99
C GLN A 56 18.24 -0.37 2.92
N PRO A 57 17.26 -1.19 2.48
CA PRO A 57 16.23 -1.73 3.37
C PRO A 57 16.78 -2.58 4.52
N THR A 58 17.80 -3.41 4.28
CA THR A 58 18.39 -4.25 5.33
C THR A 58 19.09 -3.41 6.40
N ALA A 59 19.82 -2.37 6.01
CA ALA A 59 20.45 -1.43 6.96
C ALA A 59 19.40 -0.63 7.73
N ALA A 60 18.34 -0.18 7.07
CA ALA A 60 17.20 0.47 7.73
C ALA A 60 16.47 -0.47 8.71
N PHE A 61 16.43 -1.77 8.41
CA PHE A 61 15.86 -2.77 9.30
C PHE A 61 16.74 -3.05 10.54
N GLU A 62 18.07 -2.89 10.44
CA GLU A 62 18.99 -3.02 11.56
C GLU A 62 19.05 -1.79 12.46
N ASP A 63 18.55 -0.65 12.00
CA ASP A 63 18.52 0.59 12.77
C ASP A 63 17.55 0.49 13.96
N ASN A 64 18.12 0.55 15.17
CA ASN A 64 17.38 0.53 16.42
C ASN A 64 16.41 1.72 16.55
N ALA A 65 16.69 2.86 15.91
CA ALA A 65 15.78 4.00 15.90
C ALA A 65 14.53 3.72 15.05
N LEU A 66 14.69 3.06 13.91
CA LEU A 66 13.58 2.59 13.06
C LEU A 66 12.76 1.50 13.76
N LYS A 67 13.42 0.59 14.48
CA LYS A 67 12.73 -0.39 15.35
C LYS A 67 11.92 0.28 16.46
N ALA A 68 12.50 1.26 17.15
CA ALA A 68 11.79 2.01 18.20
C ALA A 68 10.57 2.75 17.63
N GLN A 69 10.74 3.44 16.51
CA GLN A 69 9.63 4.14 15.84
C GLN A 69 8.54 3.18 15.35
N ALA A 70 8.91 2.02 14.80
CA ALA A 70 7.97 0.98 14.41
C ALA A 70 7.22 0.42 15.63
N PHE A 71 7.91 0.20 16.75
CA PHE A 71 7.30 -0.22 18.01
C PHE A 71 6.32 0.83 18.55
N ASP A 72 6.69 2.10 18.52
CA ASP A 72 5.80 3.19 18.95
C ASP A 72 4.54 3.25 18.08
N ARG A 73 4.70 3.03 16.77
CA ARG A 73 3.58 2.99 15.82
C ARG A 73 2.68 1.78 16.05
N LEU A 74 3.25 0.61 16.30
CA LEU A 74 2.50 -0.59 16.69
C LEU A 74 1.75 -0.39 18.00
N ARG A 75 2.39 0.28 18.98
CA ARG A 75 1.79 0.59 20.28
C ARG A 75 0.65 1.59 20.15
N ALA A 76 0.72 2.53 19.21
CA ALA A 76 -0.36 3.47 18.91
C ALA A 76 -1.62 2.81 18.36
N LEU A 77 -1.51 1.61 17.76
CA LEU A 77 -2.65 0.82 17.29
C LEU A 77 -3.36 0.04 18.42
N ILE A 78 -2.76 0.01 19.61
CA ILE A 78 -3.34 -0.60 20.82
C ILE A 78 -4.09 0.51 21.57
N GLU A 79 -5.41 0.39 21.65
CA GLU A 79 -6.26 1.33 22.36
C GLU A 79 -6.26 1.04 23.87
N ALA A 80 -6.33 -0.24 24.25
CA ALA A 80 -6.28 -0.64 25.65
C ALA A 80 -5.75 -2.08 25.82
N VAL A 81 -5.07 -2.31 26.94
CA VAL A 81 -4.70 -3.63 27.43
C VAL A 81 -5.41 -3.83 28.77
N VAL A 82 -6.41 -4.72 28.81
CA VAL A 82 -7.18 -5.01 30.02
C VAL A 82 -6.66 -6.30 30.63
N LEU A 83 -6.25 -6.23 31.89
CA LEU A 83 -5.79 -7.37 32.68
C LEU A 83 -6.90 -7.77 33.64
N THR A 84 -7.50 -8.93 33.42
CA THR A 84 -8.58 -9.45 34.27
C THR A 84 -8.04 -10.66 35.03
N PRO A 85 -7.96 -10.60 36.37
CA PRO A 85 -7.59 -11.77 37.15
C PRO A 85 -8.73 -12.79 37.11
N GLU A 86 -8.46 -13.99 36.61
CA GLU A 86 -9.38 -15.12 36.58
C GLU A 86 -8.86 -16.24 37.47
N SER A 87 -9.39 -16.34 38.70
CA SER A 87 -9.04 -17.39 39.67
C SER A 87 -7.50 -17.55 39.83
N ASP A 88 -6.87 -18.51 39.14
CA ASP A 88 -5.42 -18.78 39.18
C ASP A 88 -4.62 -18.21 37.99
N ASP A 89 -5.29 -17.65 36.97
CA ASP A 89 -4.66 -17.12 35.75
C ASP A 89 -4.96 -15.64 35.54
N LEU A 90 -4.10 -14.97 34.77
CA LEU A 90 -4.29 -13.57 34.36
C LEU A 90 -4.73 -13.53 32.90
N ALA A 91 -6.01 -13.21 32.67
CA ALA A 91 -6.51 -12.99 31.31
C ALA A 91 -6.06 -11.62 30.80
N ILE A 92 -5.46 -11.61 29.61
CA ILE A 92 -5.00 -10.39 28.94
C ILE A 92 -5.88 -10.17 27.71
N GLU A 93 -6.69 -9.11 27.73
CA GLU A 93 -7.46 -8.67 26.58
C GLU A 93 -6.78 -7.47 25.90
N LEU A 94 -6.51 -7.60 24.61
CA LEU A 94 -6.05 -6.49 23.76
C LEU A 94 -7.26 -5.85 23.07
N ARG A 95 -7.31 -4.51 23.00
CA ARG A 95 -8.33 -3.74 22.28
C ARG A 95 -7.67 -2.74 21.32
N GLY A 96 -8.31 -2.49 20.18
CA GLY A 96 -7.85 -1.52 19.17
C GLY A 96 -7.71 -2.12 17.76
N GLU A 97 -7.18 -1.32 16.84
CA GLU A 97 -7.02 -1.68 15.43
C GLU A 97 -6.04 -2.84 15.21
N LEU A 98 -5.06 -3.00 16.10
CA LEU A 98 -4.10 -4.11 16.04
C LEU A 98 -4.81 -5.47 16.13
N VAL A 99 -5.89 -5.57 16.92
CA VAL A 99 -6.69 -6.80 17.06
C VAL A 99 -7.36 -7.16 15.74
N SER A 100 -7.91 -6.18 15.03
CA SER A 100 -8.55 -6.39 13.73
C SER A 100 -7.55 -6.91 12.70
N MET A 101 -6.34 -6.34 12.65
CA MET A 101 -5.28 -6.84 11.76
C MET A 101 -4.86 -8.27 12.12
N LEU A 102 -4.65 -8.57 13.40
CA LEU A 102 -4.28 -9.92 13.85
C LEU A 102 -5.40 -10.93 13.55
N SER A 103 -6.67 -10.55 13.71
CA SER A 103 -7.82 -11.43 13.42
C SER A 103 -7.92 -11.76 11.93
N LEU A 104 -7.61 -10.81 11.05
CA LEU A 104 -7.56 -11.02 9.61
C LEU A 104 -6.43 -11.99 9.20
N CYS A 105 -5.28 -11.90 9.86
CA CYS A 105 -4.13 -12.78 9.58
C CYS A 105 -4.27 -14.18 10.20
N ALA A 106 -4.89 -14.30 11.38
CA ALA A 106 -5.09 -15.57 12.06
C ALA A 106 -6.26 -16.39 11.51
N GLY A 107 -7.14 -15.76 10.72
CA GLY A 107 -8.27 -16.41 10.04
C GLY A 107 -7.95 -17.01 8.66
N ALA A 108 -6.67 -17.13 8.28
CA ALA A 108 -6.19 -17.71 7.03
C ALA A 108 -5.49 -19.06 7.24
#